data_AF-A0A7Y2RD67-F1
#
_entry.id   AF-A0A7Y2RD67-F1
#
_cell.length_a   1.000
_cell.length_b   1.000
_cell.length_c   1.000
_cell.angle_alpha   90.00
_cell.angle_beta   90.00
_cell.angle_gamma   90.00
#
_symmetry.space_group_name_H-M   'P 1'
#
loop_
_entity.id
_entity.type
_entity.pdbx_description
1 polymer ?
#
loop_
_entity_poly.entity_id
_entity_poly.type
_entity_poly.pdbx_seq_one_letter_code
_entity_poly.pdbx_strand_id
1 'polypeptide(L)'
;MSLYQHDLIRRNGVLLSCLDESERDYSICASAVYSNPIAIKFVPVEHIDDEMLEHVIQSGEQYLSLIPEECINDYHVALMRNLYPYAERFMDEEIILDRRGQALMERIHAIIETA
;
A
#
# COMPACT_ATOMS: atom_id res chain seq x y z
N MET A 1 27.23 7.11 7.27
CA MET A 1 26.11 7.78 7.98
C MET A 1 26.44 8.01 9.45
N SER A 2 26.08 9.17 10.01
CA SER A 2 26.21 9.45 11.44
C SER A 2 25.02 8.86 12.23
N LEU A 3 25.24 8.44 13.48
CA LEU A 3 24.18 7.96 14.39
C LEU A 3 23.00 8.95 14.48
N TYR A 4 23.29 10.25 14.40
CA TYR A 4 22.31 11.32 14.42
C TYR A 4 21.33 11.26 13.23
N GLN A 5 21.82 10.93 12.02
CA GLN A 5 20.96 10.81 10.84
C GLN A 5 19.97 9.65 10.98
N HIS A 6 20.40 8.50 11.49
CA HIS A 6 19.49 7.37 11.75
C HIS A 6 18.39 7.74 12.74
N ASP A 7 18.73 8.47 13.81
CA ASP A 7 17.73 8.87 14.82
C ASP A 7 16.71 9.86 14.25
N LEU A 8 17.12 10.75 13.36
CA LEU A 8 16.19 11.65 12.66
C LEU A 8 15.23 10.88 11.75
N ILE A 9 15.75 9.97 10.94
CA ILE A 9 14.92 9.17 10.02
C ILE A 9 13.97 8.24 10.79
N ARG A 10 14.41 7.65 11.90
CA ARG A 10 13.52 6.86 12.78
C ARG A 10 12.35 7.67 13.32
N ARG A 11 12.53 8.97 13.56
CA ARG A 11 11.45 9.87 14.03
C ARG A 11 10.58 10.40 12.89
N ASN A 12 11.13 10.51 11.69
CA ASN A 12 10.41 10.95 10.50
C ASN A 12 10.98 10.28 9.26
N GLY A 13 10.35 9.17 8.84
CA GLY A 13 10.81 8.37 7.71
C GLY A 13 10.95 9.11 6.38
N VAL A 14 10.19 10.19 6.17
CA VAL A 14 10.26 10.99 4.93
C VAL A 14 11.65 11.60 4.73
N LEU A 15 12.43 11.79 5.80
CA LEU A 15 13.80 12.31 5.72
C LEU A 15 14.76 11.36 4.97
N LEU A 16 14.36 10.12 4.67
CA LEU A 16 15.09 9.23 3.77
C LEU A 16 15.33 9.90 2.39
N SER A 17 14.42 10.77 1.95
CA SER A 17 14.55 11.51 0.68
C SER A 17 15.75 12.47 0.63
N CYS A 18 16.34 12.81 1.79
CA CYS A 18 17.49 13.69 1.89
C CYS A 18 18.84 12.97 1.73
N LEU A 19 18.83 11.64 1.72
CA LEU A 19 20.01 10.82 1.50
C LEU A 19 20.17 10.51 0.01
N ASP A 20 21.40 10.39 -0.45
CA ASP A 20 21.68 9.81 -1.76
C ASP A 20 21.30 8.31 -1.73
N GLU A 21 20.93 7.76 -2.89
CA GLU A 21 20.50 6.36 -2.99
C GLU A 21 21.57 5.38 -2.48
N SER A 22 22.85 5.69 -2.72
CA SER A 22 24.00 4.91 -2.24
C SER A 22 24.19 4.91 -0.71
N GLU A 23 23.51 5.81 0.01
CA GLU A 23 23.52 5.87 1.48
C GLU A 23 22.32 5.16 2.09
N ARG A 24 21.35 4.72 1.28
CA ARG A 24 20.11 4.08 1.72
C ARG A 24 20.33 2.58 1.83
N ASP A 25 20.87 2.13 2.95
CA ASP A 25 20.88 0.70 3.26
C ASP A 25 19.49 0.16 3.63
N TYR A 26 19.33 -1.16 3.58
CA TYR A 26 18.09 -1.83 3.94
C TYR A 26 17.56 -1.44 5.34
N SER A 27 18.45 -1.35 6.34
CA SER A 27 18.06 -1.10 7.74
C SER A 27 17.47 0.30 7.94
N ILE A 28 18.07 1.30 7.30
CA ILE A 28 17.55 2.67 7.34
C ILE A 28 16.25 2.80 6.54
N CYS A 29 16.15 2.11 5.40
CA CYS A 29 14.94 2.07 4.59
C CYS A 29 13.76 1.47 5.37
N ALA A 30 13.96 0.29 5.97
CA ALA A 30 12.97 -0.37 6.81
C ALA A 30 12.51 0.55 7.96
N SER A 31 13.47 1.12 8.69
CA SER A 31 13.20 2.06 9.79
C SER A 31 12.39 3.28 9.32
N ALA A 32 12.66 3.79 8.13
CA ALA A 32 11.94 4.91 7.55
C ALA A 32 10.50 4.54 7.20
N VAL A 33 10.29 3.41 6.53
CA VAL A 33 8.96 2.92 6.13
C VAL A 33 8.08 2.67 7.34
N TYR A 34 8.59 1.97 8.36
CA TYR A 34 7.84 1.70 9.59
C TYR A 34 7.54 2.96 10.42
N SER A 35 8.33 4.02 10.24
CA SER A 35 8.09 5.33 10.86
C SER A 35 7.06 6.16 10.07
N ASN A 36 7.10 6.08 8.75
CA ASN A 36 6.18 6.77 7.86
C ASN A 36 6.03 6.00 6.53
N PRO A 37 4.85 5.46 6.21
CA PRO A 37 4.59 4.71 4.98
C PRO A 37 4.91 5.47 3.69
N ILE A 38 4.90 6.81 3.70
CA ILE A 38 5.29 7.63 2.55
C ILE A 38 6.74 7.37 2.12
N ALA A 39 7.59 6.92 3.05
CA ALA A 39 9.00 6.71 2.79
C ALA A 39 9.27 5.61 1.74
N ILE A 40 8.31 4.71 1.48
CA ILE A 40 8.46 3.61 0.53
C ILE A 40 8.90 4.06 -0.87
N LYS A 41 8.42 5.23 -1.32
CA LYS A 41 8.76 5.79 -2.64
C LYS A 41 10.22 6.28 -2.75
N PHE A 42 10.93 6.33 -1.63
CA PHE A 42 12.34 6.70 -1.57
C PHE A 42 13.24 5.48 -1.28
N VAL A 43 12.68 4.28 -1.10
CA VAL A 43 13.46 3.07 -0.88
C VAL A 43 13.95 2.56 -2.24
N PRO A 44 15.25 2.23 -2.40
CA PRO A 44 15.74 1.53 -3.59
C PRO A 44 14.97 0.21 -3.79
N VAL A 45 14.62 -0.13 -5.02
CA VAL A 45 13.75 -1.29 -5.33
C VAL A 45 14.33 -2.59 -4.77
N GLU A 46 15.66 -2.75 -4.79
CA GLU A 46 16.38 -3.89 -4.23
C GLU A 46 16.32 -4.02 -2.70
N HIS A 47 15.77 -3.02 -2.01
CA HIS A 47 15.60 -3.00 -0.55
C HIS A 47 14.14 -3.09 -0.11
N ILE A 48 13.20 -3.11 -1.05
CA ILE A 48 11.78 -3.33 -0.75
C ILE A 48 11.53 -4.83 -0.57
N ASP A 49 10.91 -5.19 0.55
CA ASP A 49 10.46 -6.54 0.84
C ASP A 49 8.95 -6.60 1.12
N ASP A 50 8.43 -7.82 1.24
CA ASP A 50 7.00 -8.07 1.48
C ASP A 50 6.52 -7.44 2.80
N GLU A 51 7.34 -7.44 3.86
CA GLU A 51 6.95 -6.86 5.15
C GLU A 51 6.76 -5.34 5.07
N MET A 52 7.64 -4.63 4.36
CA MET A 52 7.48 -3.20 4.09
C MET A 52 6.23 -2.93 3.26
N LEU A 53 5.97 -3.73 2.22
CA LEU A 53 4.80 -3.58 1.38
C LEU A 53 3.51 -3.79 2.16
N GLU A 54 3.43 -4.87 2.94
CA GLU A 54 2.30 -5.15 3.82
C GLU A 54 2.04 -4.00 4.79
N HIS A 55 3.09 -3.48 5.43
CA HIS A 55 2.98 -2.34 6.35
C HIS A 55 2.38 -1.11 5.65
N VAL A 56 2.87 -0.78 4.45
CA VAL A 56 2.37 0.36 3.66
C VAL A 56 0.91 0.15 3.26
N ILE A 57 0.57 -1.04 2.76
CA ILE A 57 -0.80 -1.41 2.36
C ILE A 57 -1.74 -1.28 3.56
N GLN A 58 -1.39 -1.86 4.72
CA GLN A 58 -2.21 -1.80 5.93
C GLN A 58 -2.37 -0.39 6.49
N SER A 59 -1.48 0.54 6.15
CA SER A 59 -1.50 1.91 6.67
C SER A 59 -2.54 2.81 6.00
N GLY A 60 -3.00 2.49 4.79
CA GLY A 60 -4.07 3.25 4.13
C GLY A 60 -4.06 3.16 2.61
N GLU A 61 -5.25 3.23 2.01
CA GLU A 61 -5.46 3.26 0.55
C GLU A 61 -4.63 4.36 -0.14
N GLN A 62 -4.51 5.52 0.51
CA GLN A 62 -3.79 6.68 -0.03
C GLN A 62 -2.30 6.43 -0.26
N TYR A 63 -1.73 5.36 0.31
CA TYR A 63 -0.32 5.02 0.15
C TYR A 63 -0.07 3.98 -0.95
N LEU A 64 -1.12 3.33 -1.48
CA LEU A 64 -0.97 2.30 -2.50
C LEU A 64 -0.30 2.83 -3.77
N SER A 65 -0.58 4.08 -4.15
CA SER A 65 0.02 4.75 -5.31
C SER A 65 1.49 5.11 -5.14
N LEU A 66 2.05 4.96 -3.92
CA LEU A 66 3.46 5.22 -3.62
C LEU A 66 4.33 3.98 -3.77
N ILE A 67 3.72 2.79 -3.87
CA ILE A 67 4.42 1.53 -4.01
C ILE A 67 4.92 1.39 -5.45
N PRO A 68 6.22 1.10 -5.68
CA PRO A 68 6.72 0.79 -7.02
C PRO A 68 6.03 -0.45 -7.60
N GLU A 69 5.49 -0.36 -8.81
CA GLU A 69 4.68 -1.43 -9.40
C GLU A 69 5.45 -2.74 -9.57
N GLU A 70 6.75 -2.67 -9.83
CA GLU A 70 7.63 -3.83 -9.98
C GLU A 70 7.80 -4.65 -8.70
N CYS A 71 7.45 -4.11 -7.53
CA CYS A 71 7.49 -4.81 -6.24
C CYS A 71 6.18 -5.52 -5.91
N ILE A 72 5.10 -5.23 -6.63
CA ILE A 72 3.76 -5.77 -6.35
C ILE A 72 3.62 -7.16 -7.00
N ASN A 73 3.11 -8.13 -6.24
CA ASN A 73 2.80 -9.48 -6.71
C ASN A 73 1.32 -9.82 -6.43
N ASP A 74 0.87 -11.00 -6.85
CA ASP A 74 -0.53 -11.43 -6.69
C ASP A 74 -1.00 -11.44 -5.23
N TYR A 75 -0.09 -11.75 -4.29
CA TYR A 75 -0.41 -11.71 -2.87
C TYR A 75 -0.68 -10.28 -2.39
N HIS A 76 0.17 -9.32 -2.78
CA HIS A 76 -0.05 -7.90 -2.48
C HIS A 76 -1.35 -7.39 -3.11
N VAL A 77 -1.65 -7.76 -4.35
CA VAL A 77 -2.92 -7.41 -5.01
C VAL A 77 -4.12 -7.97 -4.24
N ALA A 78 -4.06 -9.22 -3.81
CA ALA A 78 -5.13 -9.84 -3.03
C ALA A 78 -5.34 -9.12 -1.69
N LEU A 79 -4.26 -8.74 -1.00
CA LEU A 79 -4.31 -7.98 0.25
C LEU A 79 -4.93 -6.59 0.02
N MET A 80 -4.49 -5.86 -1.00
CA MET A 80 -5.04 -4.54 -1.35
C MET A 80 -6.54 -4.61 -1.66
N ARG A 81 -6.99 -5.61 -2.42
CA ARG A 81 -8.44 -5.82 -2.69
C ARG A 81 -9.23 -6.14 -1.44
N ASN A 82 -8.65 -6.90 -0.51
CA ASN A 82 -9.32 -7.26 0.72
C ASN A 82 -9.55 -6.05 1.63
N LEU A 83 -8.55 -5.17 1.72
CA LEU A 83 -8.60 -3.98 2.57
C LEU A 83 -9.31 -2.79 1.90
N TYR A 84 -9.09 -2.60 0.59
CA TYR A 84 -9.59 -1.46 -0.18
C TYR A 84 -10.22 -1.91 -1.51
N PRO A 85 -11.36 -2.64 -1.45
CA PRO A 85 -12.02 -3.16 -2.64
C PRO A 85 -12.52 -2.08 -3.62
N TYR A 86 -12.59 -0.82 -3.18
CA TYR A 86 -13.02 0.33 -3.97
C TYR A 86 -11.87 1.28 -4.34
N ALA A 87 -10.62 0.85 -4.14
CA ALA A 87 -9.47 1.69 -4.46
C ALA A 87 -9.47 2.10 -5.92
N GLU A 88 -9.01 3.33 -6.22
CA GLU A 88 -8.97 3.87 -7.58
C GLU A 88 -8.30 2.91 -8.58
N ARG A 89 -7.25 2.21 -8.13
CA ARG A 89 -6.53 1.20 -8.90
C ARG A 89 -7.42 0.06 -9.43
N PHE A 90 -8.54 -0.22 -8.78
CA PHE A 90 -9.46 -1.31 -9.15
C PHE A 90 -10.76 -0.82 -9.79
N MET A 91 -10.94 0.49 -9.99
CA MET A 91 -12.24 1.03 -10.42
C MET A 91 -12.66 0.62 -11.84
N ASP A 92 -11.71 0.33 -12.73
CA ASP A 92 -12.00 -0.13 -14.09
C ASP A 92 -12.30 -1.63 -14.17
N GLU A 93 -12.20 -2.35 -13.05
CA GLU A 93 -12.45 -3.78 -13.00
C GLU A 93 -13.93 -4.11 -12.73
N GLU A 94 -14.41 -5.18 -13.34
CA GLU A 94 -15.78 -5.64 -13.13
C GLU A 94 -15.98 -6.08 -11.66
N ILE A 95 -17.00 -5.53 -11.00
CA ILE A 95 -17.37 -5.94 -9.65
C ILE A 95 -17.99 -7.35 -9.72
N ILE A 96 -17.21 -8.36 -9.31
CA ILE A 96 -17.70 -9.74 -9.22
C ILE A 96 -18.36 -9.97 -7.86
N LEU A 97 -19.69 -10.06 -7.85
CA LEU A 97 -20.47 -10.38 -6.65
C LEU A 97 -20.42 -11.88 -6.34
N ASP A 98 -20.20 -12.23 -5.07
CA ASP A 98 -20.41 -13.60 -4.59
C ASP A 98 -21.91 -13.97 -4.66
N ARG A 99 -22.26 -15.25 -4.45
CA ARG A 99 -23.66 -15.70 -4.51
C ARG A 99 -24.59 -14.92 -3.58
N ARG A 100 -24.11 -14.46 -2.42
CA ARG A 100 -24.92 -13.67 -1.49
C ARG A 100 -25.10 -12.25 -2.01
N GLY A 101 -24.06 -11.65 -2.57
CA GLY A 101 -24.10 -10.37 -3.24
C GLY A 101 -25.07 -10.36 -4.42
N GLN A 102 -25.04 -11.39 -5.26
CA GLN A 102 -25.99 -11.55 -6.37
C GLN A 102 -27.44 -11.63 -5.88
N ALA A 103 -27.72 -12.50 -4.91
CA ALA A 103 -29.07 -12.64 -4.34
C ALA A 103 -29.58 -11.36 -3.66
N LEU A 104 -28.69 -10.60 -3.02
CA LEU A 104 -29.05 -9.30 -2.45
C LEU A 104 -29.39 -8.28 -3.54
N MET A 105 -28.62 -8.25 -4.62
CA MET A 105 -28.83 -7.35 -5.75
C MET A 105 -30.18 -7.61 -6.43
N GLU A 106 -30.54 -8.88 -6.65
CA GLU A 106 -31.85 -9.29 -7.18
C GLU A 106 -33.01 -8.78 -6.29
N ARG A 107 -32.85 -8.88 -4.96
CA ARG A 107 -33.86 -8.39 -4.00
C ARG A 107 -33.99 -6.87 -4.02
N ILE A 108 -32.87 -6.15 -4.10
CA ILE A 108 -32.87 -4.68 -4.19
C ILE A 108 -33.56 -4.24 -5.48
N HIS A 109 -33.25 -4.87 -6.61
CA HIS A 109 -33.87 -4.57 -7.90
C HIS A 109 -35.40 -4.72 -7.84
N ALA A 110 -35.88 -5.83 -7.29
CA ALA A 110 -37.31 -6.08 -7.14
C ALA A 110 -38.01 -5.02 -6.26
N ILE A 111 -37.33 -4.49 -5.23
CA ILE A 111 -37.88 -3.40 -4.40
C ILE A 111 -37.96 -2.10 -5.19
N ILE A 112 -36.93 -1.76 -5.97
CA ILE A 112 -36.89 -0.52 -6.75
C ILE A 112 -37.94 -0.53 -7.87
N GLU A 113 -38.16 -1.67 -8.53
CA GLU A 113 -39.17 -1.80 -9.59
C GLU A 113 -40.62 -1.79 -9.08
N THR A 114 -40.82 -2.02 -7.78
CA THR A 114 -42.16 -2.08 -7.16
C THR A 114 -42.49 -0.85 -6.30
N ALA A 115 -41.56 0.11 -6.19
CA ALA A 115 -41.71 1.39 -5.49
C ALA A 115 -42.10 2.53 -6.44
#